data_AF-M6UNF2-F1
#
_entry.id   AF-M6UNF2-F1
#
_cell.length_a   1.000
_cell.length_b   1.000
_cell.length_c   1.000
_cell.angle_alpha   90.00
_cell.angle_beta   90.00
_cell.angle_gamma   90.00
#
_symmetry.space_group_name_H-M   'P 1'
#
loop_
_entity.id
_entity.type
_entity.pdbx_description
1 polymer ?
#
loop_
_entity_poly.entity_id
_entity_poly.type
_entity_poly.pdbx_seq_one_letter_code
_entity_poly.pdbx_strand_id
1 'polypeptide(L)'
;MAENPEIPKIYLFRLENWSLEKEKALLEKLKSEGDGVFTVWNKYEVPNHPEIKNYYFVPDETDVINRVKKVALTNTSFLLNSIGSFDPFDVPDSVFGFSNPGFPIWILGIGILLLIILLGVLK
;
A
#
# COMPACT_ATOMS: atom_id res chain seq x y z
N MET A 1 -25.91 -0.17 -31.89
CA MET A 1 -24.63 0.10 -31.19
C MET A 1 -24.45 -1.04 -30.22
N ALA A 2 -23.41 -1.87 -30.39
CA ALA A 2 -23.08 -2.87 -29.39
C ALA A 2 -22.52 -2.12 -28.18
N GLU A 3 -23.17 -2.26 -27.03
CA GLU A 3 -22.71 -1.75 -25.75
C GLU A 3 -21.39 -2.47 -25.45
N ASN A 4 -20.28 -1.76 -25.52
CA ASN A 4 -19.00 -2.29 -25.11
C ASN A 4 -19.14 -2.67 -23.64
N PRO A 5 -18.96 -3.94 -23.24
CA PRO A 5 -19.10 -4.31 -21.83
C PRO A 5 -18.11 -3.47 -21.03
N GLU A 6 -18.61 -2.58 -20.16
CA GLU A 6 -17.75 -1.82 -19.28
C GLU A 6 -16.92 -2.81 -18.47
N ILE A 7 -15.60 -2.74 -18.66
CA ILE A 7 -14.69 -3.60 -17.93
C ILE A 7 -14.81 -3.22 -16.45
N PRO A 8 -15.12 -4.19 -15.56
CA PRO A 8 -15.28 -3.90 -14.14
C PRO A 8 -13.96 -3.37 -13.58
N LYS A 9 -13.99 -2.14 -13.05
CA LYS A 9 -12.81 -1.49 -12.48
C LYS A 9 -12.69 -1.76 -10.99
N ILE A 10 -11.45 -1.77 -10.51
CA ILE A 10 -11.11 -1.82 -9.10
C ILE A 10 -10.46 -0.52 -8.66
N TYR A 11 -10.68 -0.14 -7.41
CA TYR A 11 -9.96 0.97 -6.79
C TYR A 11 -8.89 0.43 -5.83
N LEU A 12 -7.64 0.81 -6.08
CA LEU A 12 -6.49 0.34 -5.31
C LEU A 12 -6.15 1.25 -4.13
N PHE A 13 -5.80 0.62 -3.02
CA PHE A 13 -5.33 1.22 -1.80
C PHE A 13 -4.02 0.58 -1.35
N ARG A 14 -3.14 1.38 -0.73
CA ARG A 14 -1.87 0.94 -0.17
C ARG A 14 -1.80 1.24 1.33
N LEU A 15 -1.55 0.21 2.13
CA LEU A 15 -1.22 0.35 3.55
C LEU A 15 0.26 0.71 3.70
N GLU A 16 0.54 1.90 4.22
CA GLU A 16 1.92 2.37 4.39
C GLU A 16 2.59 1.73 5.61
N ASN A 17 3.89 1.41 5.48
CA ASN A 17 4.68 0.78 6.53
C ASN A 17 3.96 -0.44 7.12
N TRP A 18 3.55 -1.36 6.22
CA TRP A 18 2.72 -2.51 6.54
C TRP A 18 3.30 -3.35 7.69
N SER A 19 2.42 -3.72 8.62
CA SER A 19 2.67 -4.71 9.67
C SER A 19 1.37 -5.46 9.94
N LEU A 20 1.47 -6.66 10.50
CA LEU A 20 0.29 -7.45 10.88
C LEU A 20 -0.63 -6.69 11.85
N GLU A 21 -0.05 -5.91 12.77
CA GLU A 21 -0.81 -5.10 13.73
C GLU A 21 -1.62 -4.00 13.05
N LYS A 22 -1.02 -3.31 12.06
CA LYS A 22 -1.71 -2.26 11.29
C LYS A 22 -2.78 -2.83 10.38
N GLU A 23 -2.48 -3.95 9.72
CA GLU A 23 -3.47 -4.65 8.90
C GLU A 23 -4.68 -5.07 9.76
N LYS A 24 -4.45 -5.63 10.95
CA LYS A 24 -5.52 -5.96 11.88
C LYS A 24 -6.34 -4.72 12.29
N ALA A 25 -5.67 -3.63 12.67
CA ALA A 25 -6.35 -2.38 13.04
C ALA A 25 -7.20 -1.81 11.89
N LEU A 26 -6.71 -1.90 10.65
CA LEU A 26 -7.47 -1.53 9.45
C LEU A 26 -8.73 -2.38 9.29
N LEU A 27 -8.60 -3.70 9.36
CA LEU A 27 -9.74 -4.61 9.22
C LEU A 27 -10.79 -4.39 10.32
N GLU A 28 -10.37 -4.13 11.57
CA GLU A 28 -11.29 -3.82 12.66
C GLU A 28 -12.07 -2.51 12.41
N LYS A 29 -11.42 -1.49 11.86
CA LYS A 29 -12.12 -0.24 11.49
C LYS A 29 -13.05 -0.40 10.29
N LEU A 30 -12.63 -1.12 9.25
CA LEU A 30 -13.50 -1.39 8.11
C LEU A 30 -14.75 -2.15 8.53
N LYS A 31 -14.63 -3.14 9.43
CA LYS A 31 -15.78 -3.83 10.03
C LYS A 31 -16.70 -2.87 10.82
N SER A 32 -16.12 -1.90 11.53
CA SER A 32 -16.91 -0.94 12.32
C SER A 32 -17.73 0.05 11.49
N GLU A 33 -17.40 0.26 10.20
CA GLU A 33 -18.18 1.09 9.28
C GLU A 33 -19.39 0.36 8.64
N GLY A 34 -19.62 -0.90 9.03
CA GLY A 34 -20.72 -1.74 8.55
C GLY A 34 -20.30 -2.80 7.53
N ASP A 35 -21.17 -3.80 7.34
CA ASP A 35 -20.82 -5.03 6.62
C ASP A 35 -20.39 -4.82 5.16
N GLY A 36 -20.87 -3.78 4.48
CA GLY A 36 -20.69 -3.62 3.03
C GLY A 36 -19.23 -3.45 2.58
N VAL A 37 -18.42 -2.65 3.28
CA VAL A 37 -17.04 -2.37 2.84
C VAL A 37 -16.12 -3.56 3.14
N PHE A 38 -16.28 -4.17 4.31
CA PHE A 38 -15.47 -5.30 4.71
C PHE A 38 -15.68 -6.53 3.81
N THR A 39 -16.90 -6.74 3.29
CA THR A 39 -17.19 -7.89 2.41
C THR A 39 -16.53 -7.80 1.04
N VAL A 40 -16.28 -6.58 0.56
CA VAL A 40 -15.69 -6.35 -0.78
C VAL A 40 -14.21 -5.96 -0.71
N TRP A 41 -13.66 -5.87 0.51
CA TRP A 41 -12.25 -5.57 0.76
C TRP A 41 -11.39 -6.80 0.54
N ASN A 42 -10.51 -6.75 -0.47
CA ASN A 42 -9.67 -7.88 -0.85
C ASN A 42 -8.20 -7.48 -0.91
N LYS A 43 -7.31 -8.44 -0.66
CA LYS A 43 -5.87 -8.25 -0.88
C LYS A 43 -5.60 -8.25 -2.39
N TYR A 44 -4.78 -7.32 -2.85
CA TYR A 44 -4.30 -7.32 -4.22
C TYR A 44 -2.97 -8.08 -4.27
N GLU A 45 -2.96 -9.22 -4.95
CA GLU A 45 -1.74 -9.98 -5.20
C GLU A 45 -1.02 -9.37 -6.40
N VAL A 46 0.12 -8.71 -6.15
CA VAL A 46 0.90 -8.09 -7.22
C VAL A 46 1.52 -9.18 -8.09
N PRO A 47 1.23 -9.24 -9.40
CA PRO A 47 1.83 -10.23 -10.29
C PRO A 47 3.36 -10.19 -10.21
N ASN A 48 3.98 -11.36 -10.11
CA ASN A 48 5.44 -11.53 -10.02
C ASN A 48 6.12 -10.90 -8.79
N HIS A 49 5.37 -10.35 -7.84
CA HIS A 49 5.89 -9.69 -6.64
C HIS A 49 5.21 -10.16 -5.34
N PRO A 50 5.36 -11.44 -4.95
CA PRO A 50 4.74 -12.01 -3.75
C PRO A 50 5.24 -11.39 -2.43
N GLU A 51 6.35 -10.66 -2.45
CA GLU A 51 6.88 -9.91 -1.32
C GLU A 51 6.00 -8.68 -0.96
N ILE A 52 5.23 -8.18 -1.92
CA ILE A 52 4.38 -7.00 -1.75
C ILE A 52 3.02 -7.43 -1.19
N LYS A 53 2.78 -7.10 0.09
CA LYS A 53 1.57 -7.54 0.84
C LYS A 53 0.64 -6.42 1.25
N ASN A 54 0.98 -5.20 0.87
CA ASN A 54 0.38 -4.00 1.43
C ASN A 54 -0.63 -3.31 0.49
N TYR A 55 -1.03 -3.98 -0.60
CA TYR A 55 -2.04 -3.48 -1.53
C TYR A 55 -3.35 -4.22 -1.35
N TYR A 56 -4.43 -3.45 -1.49
CA TYR A 56 -5.80 -3.92 -1.34
C TYR A 56 -6.67 -3.26 -2.38
N PHE A 57 -7.77 -3.92 -2.73
CA PHE A 57 -8.72 -3.41 -3.69
C PHE A 57 -10.16 -3.58 -3.23
N VAL A 58 -11.01 -2.75 -3.80
CA VAL A 58 -12.48 -2.80 -3.74
C VAL A 58 -13.04 -2.53 -5.13
N PRO A 59 -14.32 -2.86 -5.40
CA PRO A 59 -15.01 -2.40 -6.60
C PRO A 59 -14.92 -0.87 -6.73
N ASP A 60 -14.81 -0.35 -7.95
CA ASP A 60 -14.77 1.09 -8.23
C ASP A 60 -16.16 1.75 -8.07
N GLU A 61 -16.75 1.58 -6.88
CA GLU A 61 -18.05 2.10 -6.49
C GLU A 61 -17.86 3.28 -5.53
N THR A 62 -18.44 4.44 -5.90
CA THR A 62 -18.21 5.70 -5.18
C THR A 62 -18.51 5.58 -3.68
N ASP A 63 -19.58 4.87 -3.31
CA ASP A 63 -19.97 4.70 -1.90
C ASP A 63 -18.97 3.84 -1.11
N VAL A 64 -18.46 2.77 -1.72
CA VAL A 64 -17.46 1.89 -1.11
C VAL A 64 -16.14 2.65 -0.93
N ILE A 65 -15.68 3.32 -1.97
CA ILE A 65 -14.44 4.11 -1.96
C ILE A 65 -14.49 5.19 -0.89
N ASN A 66 -15.61 5.93 -0.80
CA ASN A 66 -15.75 7.02 0.16
C ASN A 66 -15.71 6.51 1.61
N ARG A 67 -16.30 5.36 1.89
CA ARG A 67 -16.22 4.74 3.21
C ARG A 67 -14.80 4.28 3.55
N VAL A 68 -14.08 3.67 2.62
CA VAL A 68 -12.65 3.33 2.83
C VAL A 68 -11.82 4.59 3.09
N LYS A 69 -12.01 5.64 2.29
CA LYS A 69 -11.32 6.93 2.49
C LYS A 69 -11.66 7.56 3.84
N LYS A 70 -12.90 7.46 4.29
CA LYS A 70 -13.30 7.90 5.64
C LYS A 70 -12.54 7.12 6.72
N VAL A 71 -12.39 5.80 6.58
CA VAL A 71 -11.57 5.00 7.51
C VAL A 71 -10.11 5.45 7.51
N ALA A 72 -9.56 5.72 6.33
CA ALA A 72 -8.19 6.23 6.20
C ALA A 72 -8.00 7.59 6.89
N LEU A 73 -8.99 8.48 6.81
CA LEU A 73 -8.92 9.83 7.38
C LEU A 73 -9.20 9.88 8.88
N THR A 74 -9.98 8.94 9.41
CA THR A 74 -10.44 8.95 10.80
C THR A 74 -9.57 8.12 11.74
N ASN A 75 -8.54 7.43 11.23
CA ASN A 75 -7.64 6.63 12.05
C ASN A 75 -6.21 7.16 12.02
N THR A 76 -5.56 7.19 13.19
CA THR A 76 -4.17 7.61 13.36
C THR A 76 -3.21 6.42 13.49
N SER A 77 -3.71 5.20 13.70
CA SER A 77 -2.89 4.00 13.93
C SER A 77 -2.28 3.42 12.65
N PHE A 78 -2.81 3.80 11.48
CA PHE A 78 -2.30 3.40 10.19
C PHE A 78 -2.47 4.53 9.17
N LEU A 79 -1.70 4.44 8.08
CA LEU A 79 -1.81 5.34 6.94
C LEU A 79 -2.22 4.49 5.74
N LEU A 80 -3.39 4.79 5.17
CA LEU A 80 -3.93 4.11 4.00
C LEU A 80 -4.02 5.11 2.83
N ASN A 81 -3.20 4.90 1.82
CA ASN A 81 -3.13 5.76 0.64
C ASN A 81 -4.04 5.25 -0.46
N SER A 82 -4.79 6.16 -1.08
CA SER A 82 -5.59 5.86 -2.29
C SER A 82 -4.72 6.01 -3.52
N ILE A 83 -4.60 4.95 -4.32
CA ILE A 83 -3.76 4.96 -5.53
C ILE A 83 -4.56 5.44 -6.74
N GLY A 84 -5.69 4.79 -7.03
CA GLY A 84 -6.47 5.08 -8.22
C GLY A 84 -7.35 3.92 -8.65
N SER A 85 -8.07 4.12 -9.75
CA SER A 85 -8.94 3.13 -10.37
C SER A 85 -8.26 2.51 -11.59
N PHE A 86 -8.34 1.18 -11.71
CA PHE A 86 -7.63 0.39 -12.73
C PHE A 86 -8.49 -0.78 -13.21
N ASP A 87 -8.12 -1.32 -14.37
CA ASP A 87 -8.56 -2.67 -14.78
C ASP A 87 -7.87 -3.69 -13.85
N PRO A 88 -8.60 -4.64 -13.24
CA PRO A 88 -8.02 -5.64 -12.36
C PRO A 88 -6.94 -6.52 -13.03
N PHE A 89 -6.99 -6.67 -14.35
CA PHE A 89 -6.05 -7.49 -15.12
C PHE A 89 -4.91 -6.68 -15.75
N ASP A 90 -4.95 -5.35 -15.70
CA ASP A 90 -3.99 -4.46 -16.35
C ASP A 90 -3.60 -3.27 -15.44
N VAL A 91 -3.13 -3.58 -14.23
CA VAL A 91 -2.58 -2.57 -13.31
C VAL A 91 -1.11 -2.31 -13.66
N PRO A 92 -0.69 -1.07 -13.97
CA PRO A 92 0.69 -0.78 -14.36
C PRO A 92 1.69 -1.05 -13.23
N ASP A 93 2.81 -1.73 -13.54
CA ASP A 93 3.86 -2.05 -12.57
C ASP A 93 4.42 -0.81 -11.84
N SER A 94 4.42 0.35 -12.50
CA SER A 94 4.85 1.63 -11.91
C SER A 94 4.06 2.02 -10.65
N VAL A 95 2.85 1.49 -10.48
CA VAL A 95 2.01 1.71 -9.29
C VAL A 95 2.64 1.11 -8.04
N PHE A 96 3.27 -0.06 -8.15
CA PHE A 96 3.75 -0.81 -7.00
C PHE A 96 5.08 -0.27 -6.44
N GLY A 97 5.72 0.63 -7.18
CA GLY A 97 7.05 1.15 -6.89
C GLY A 97 8.14 0.10 -7.13
N PHE A 98 9.39 0.54 -7.16
CA PHE A 98 10.50 -0.41 -7.18
C PHE A 98 10.57 -1.08 -5.80
N SER A 99 10.43 -2.40 -5.77
CA SER A 99 10.90 -3.22 -4.66
C SER A 99 12.40 -2.96 -4.53
N ASN A 100 12.78 -1.99 -3.71
CA ASN A 100 14.15 -1.75 -3.32
C ASN A 100 14.32 -2.51 -2.00
N PRO A 101 14.71 -3.79 -2.02
CA PRO A 101 15.02 -4.52 -0.81
C PRO A 101 16.17 -3.81 -0.12
N GLY A 102 15.85 -3.07 0.95
CA GLY A 102 16.75 -2.51 1.93
C GLY A 102 18.01 -1.86 1.37
N PHE A 103 17.96 -0.54 1.11
CA PHE A 103 19.21 0.22 1.19
C PHE A 103 19.65 0.17 2.67
N PRO A 104 20.77 -0.51 3.03
CA PRO A 104 21.11 -0.70 4.42
C PRO A 104 21.57 0.64 4.98
N ILE A 105 20.77 1.27 5.83
CA ILE A 105 21.13 2.51 6.53
C ILE A 105 22.43 2.32 7.34
N TRP A 106 22.76 1.07 7.71
CA TRP A 106 24.06 0.70 8.29
C TRP A 106 25.28 1.06 7.41
N ILE A 107 25.15 1.11 6.09
CA ILE A 107 26.25 1.53 5.19
C ILE A 107 26.58 3.01 5.38
N LEU A 108 25.58 3.86 5.66
CA LEU A 108 25.80 5.28 5.98
C LEU A 108 26.58 5.42 7.31
N GLY A 109 26.28 4.57 8.30
CA GLY A 109 27.02 4.53 9.56
C GLY A 109 28.48 4.10 9.41
N ILE A 110 28.75 3.06 8.59
CA ILE A 110 30.11 2.59 8.32
C ILE A 110 30.92 3.63 7.54
N GLY A 111 30.31 4.32 6.56
CA GLY A 111 30.98 5.38 5.80
C GLY A 111 31.45 6.53 6.69
N ILE A 112 30.63 6.96 7.64
CA ILE A 112 30.98 8.02 8.60
C ILE A 112 32.09 7.54 9.55
N LEU A 113 32.01 6.29 10.04
CA LEU A 113 33.02 5.72 10.94
C LEU A 113 34.41 5.66 10.26
N LEU A 114 34.48 5.24 8.99
CA LEU A 114 35.72 5.21 8.22
C LEU A 114 36.31 6.62 8.02
N LEU A 115 35.46 7.63 7.78
CA LEU A 115 35.88 9.03 7.65
C LEU A 115 36.49 9.58 8.95
N ILE A 116 35.89 9.25 10.10
CA ILE A 116 36.42 9.64 11.41
C ILE A 116 37.77 8.97 11.68
N ILE A 117 37.92 7.68 11.36
CA ILE A 117 39.19 6.95 11.51
C ILE A 117 40.27 7.59 10.63
N LEU A 118 39.98 7.89 9.35
CA LEU A 118 40.93 8.53 8.45
C LEU A 118 41.35 9.92 8.95
N LEU A 119 40.40 10.74 9.41
CA LEU A 119 40.69 12.07 9.96
C LEU A 119 41.46 12.02 11.29
N GLY A 120 41.21 10.99 12.11
CA GLY A 120 41.91 10.78 13.38
C GLY A 120 43.33 10.25 13.22
N VAL A 121 43.62 9.50 12.15
CA VAL A 121 44.95 8.95 11.85
C VAL A 121 45.88 9.97 11.18
N LEU A 122 45.35 11.01 10.55
CA LEU A 122 46.12 12.11 9.95
C LEU A 122 46.61 13.18 10.95
N LYS A 123 46.45 12.94 12.26
CA LYS A 123 46.77 13.90 13.33
C LYS A 123 48.04 13.54 14.09
#